data_AF-A0A7M7K2Q5-F1
#
_entry.id   AF-A0A7M7K2Q5-F1
#
_cell.length_a   1.000
_cell.length_b   1.000
_cell.length_c   1.000
_cell.angle_alpha   90.00
_cell.angle_beta   90.00
_cell.angle_gamma   90.00
#
_symmetry.space_group_name_H-M   'P 1'
#
loop_
_entity.id
_entity.type
_entity.pdbx_description
1 polymer ?
#
loop_
_entity_poly.entity_id
_entity_poly.type
_entity_poly.pdbx_seq_one_letter_code
_entity_poly.pdbx_strand_id
1 'polypeptide(L)'
;MAVDQSDIVESLAKTTAASVVSLTLADLNESKAQLDERCDFLLTKLDAFNQLLKAVSERAEFLQMNLPKLIAARQRLKQVYSQVDQLEALVCDVRSSLAAMESKVEQAESLFITSYQQKIFKVFQSALGSANPSSSSGGQYRRQVRFEPPELFRVNDYFPSASDDGSHITVAEIEEANKDSKSLPESQGAKNDSTQ
;
A
#
# COMPACT_ATOMS: atom_id res chain seq x y z
N MET A 1 7.52 30.15 106.44
CA MET A 1 7.93 29.63 105.12
C MET A 1 6.86 30.06 104.11
N ALA A 2 7.01 31.26 103.53
CA ALA A 2 6.15 31.69 102.43
C ALA A 2 6.89 31.33 101.15
N VAL A 3 6.46 30.28 100.46
CA VAL A 3 6.95 29.96 99.12
C VAL A 3 6.44 31.08 98.22
N ASP A 4 7.34 31.75 97.52
CA ASP A 4 7.05 32.95 96.76
C ASP A 4 6.12 32.60 95.58
N GLN A 5 4.89 33.12 95.64
CA GLN A 5 3.83 32.79 94.69
C GLN A 5 4.17 33.31 93.28
N SER A 6 5.07 34.29 93.19
CA SER A 6 5.66 34.82 91.95
C SER A 6 6.50 33.77 91.22
N ASP A 7 7.36 33.03 91.94
CA ASP A 7 8.27 32.04 91.34
C ASP A 7 7.50 30.85 90.74
N ILE A 8 6.39 30.47 91.38
CA ILE A 8 5.52 29.40 90.88
C ILE A 8 4.87 29.82 89.56
N VAL A 9 4.36 31.05 89.47
CA VAL A 9 3.73 31.57 88.25
C VAL A 9 4.75 31.70 87.12
N GLU A 10 5.96 32.17 87.41
CA GLU A 10 7.02 32.27 86.39
C GLU A 10 7.47 30.89 85.89
N SER A 11 7.61 29.90 86.79
CA SER A 11 7.93 28.53 86.41
C SER A 11 6.84 27.91 85.53
N LEU A 12 5.57 28.11 85.89
CA LEU A 12 4.43 27.62 85.12
C LEU A 12 4.37 28.27 83.73
N ALA A 13 4.54 29.60 83.65
CA ALA A 13 4.57 30.33 82.38
C ALA A 13 5.71 29.84 81.46
N LYS A 14 6.91 29.57 82.01
CA LYS A 14 8.04 29.00 81.26
C LYS A 14 7.72 27.59 80.77
N THR A 15 7.15 26.72 81.60
CA THR A 15 6.78 25.36 81.20
C THR A 15 5.67 25.36 80.16
N THR A 16 4.65 26.20 80.30
CA THR A 16 3.57 26.33 79.31
C THR A 16 4.09 26.91 77.99
N ALA A 17 4.94 27.94 78.02
CA ALA A 17 5.54 28.50 76.80
C ALA A 17 6.42 27.46 76.08
N ALA A 18 7.25 26.71 76.83
CA ALA A 18 8.05 25.63 76.26
C ALA A 18 7.17 24.52 75.65
N SER A 19 6.06 24.17 76.31
CA SER A 19 5.09 23.19 75.79
C SER A 19 4.42 23.68 74.51
N VAL A 20 3.95 24.93 74.45
CA VAL A 20 3.35 25.52 73.25
C VAL A 20 4.36 25.55 72.09
N VAL A 21 5.60 25.99 72.34
CA VAL A 21 6.65 25.98 71.31
C VAL A 21 6.90 24.55 70.81
N SER A 22 7.00 23.57 71.70
CA SER A 22 7.22 22.17 71.31
C SER A 22 6.08 21.61 70.43
N LEU A 23 4.82 21.94 70.74
CA LEU A 23 3.66 21.52 69.97
C LEU A 23 3.62 22.18 68.59
N THR A 24 3.87 23.49 68.53
CA THR A 24 3.90 24.22 67.24
C THR A 24 5.05 23.76 66.33
N LEU A 25 6.23 23.47 66.90
CA LEU A 25 7.35 22.93 66.13
C LEU A 25 7.07 21.50 65.64
N ALA A 26 6.38 20.69 66.44
CA ALA A 26 5.98 19.35 66.01
C ALA A 26 5.01 19.41 64.82
N ASP A 27 3.99 20.27 64.89
CA ASP A 27 3.00 20.49 63.82
C ASP A 27 3.65 21.05 62.53
N LEU A 28 4.55 22.03 62.67
CA LEU A 28 5.31 22.56 61.53
C LEU A 28 6.21 21.50 60.88
N ASN A 29 6.84 20.64 61.68
CA ASN A 29 7.67 19.56 61.16
C ASN A 29 6.82 18.50 60.44
N GLU A 30 5.63 18.19 60.95
CA GLU A 30 4.68 17.30 60.28
C GLU A 30 4.19 17.89 58.96
N SER A 31 3.77 19.15 58.95
CA SER A 31 3.34 19.84 57.73
C SER A 31 4.48 19.92 56.70
N LYS A 32 5.72 20.13 57.15
CA LYS A 32 6.89 20.11 56.27
C LYS A 32 7.10 18.72 55.66
N ALA A 33 7.05 17.67 56.47
CA ALA A 33 7.22 16.30 55.99
C ALA A 33 6.14 15.92 54.95
N GLN A 34 4.88 16.30 55.17
CA GLN A 34 3.81 16.09 54.20
C GLN A 34 4.02 16.86 52.89
N LEU A 35 4.58 18.07 52.96
CA LEU A 35 4.93 18.85 51.78
C LEU A 35 6.08 18.20 51.01
N ASP A 36 7.13 17.76 51.70
CA ASP A 36 8.28 17.09 51.09
C ASP A 36 7.84 15.79 50.39
N GLU A 37 6.98 14.98 51.02
CA GLU A 37 6.41 13.77 50.41
C GLU A 37 5.61 14.07 49.13
N ARG A 38 4.79 15.14 49.15
CA ARG A 38 4.03 15.57 47.96
C ARG A 38 4.94 16.07 46.85
N CYS A 39 6.01 16.78 47.19
CA CYS A 39 7.02 17.22 46.23
C CYS A 39 7.71 16.03 45.58
N ASP A 40 8.15 15.04 46.36
CA ASP A 40 8.79 13.82 45.83
C ASP A 40 7.84 13.01 44.93
N PHE A 41 6.56 12.91 45.32
CA PHE A 41 5.54 12.30 44.49
C PHE A 41 5.34 13.04 43.17
N LEU A 42 5.27 14.38 43.19
CA LEU A 42 5.11 15.20 41.99
C LEU A 42 6.34 15.11 41.08
N LEU A 43 7.56 15.09 41.64
CA LEU A 43 8.80 14.88 40.89
C LEU A 43 8.82 13.51 40.21
N THR A 44 8.38 12.46 40.92
CA THR A 44 8.24 11.12 40.35
C THR A 44 7.22 11.08 39.22
N LYS A 45 6.08 11.77 39.38
CA LYS A 45 5.07 11.88 38.31
C LYS A 45 5.61 12.64 37.10
N LEU A 46 6.35 13.72 37.32
CA LEU A 46 6.96 14.51 36.25
C LEU A 46 7.97 13.69 35.45
N ASP A 47 8.79 12.87 36.12
CA ASP A 47 9.69 11.95 35.44
C ASP A 47 8.93 10.92 34.59
N ALA A 48 7.87 10.31 35.14
CA ALA A 48 7.02 9.40 34.37
C ALA A 48 6.34 10.08 33.16
N PHE A 49 5.92 11.35 33.29
CA PHE A 49 5.39 12.12 32.16
C PHE A 49 6.46 12.38 31.09
N ASN A 50 7.70 12.71 31.48
CA ASN A 50 8.80 12.88 30.54
C ASN A 50 9.13 11.58 29.78
N GLN A 51 9.11 10.44 30.47
CA GLN A 51 9.28 9.13 29.85
C GLN A 51 8.17 8.86 28.82
N LEU A 52 6.91 9.19 29.14
CA LEU A 52 5.80 9.04 28.20
C LEU A 52 5.94 9.98 26.99
N LEU A 53 6.32 11.25 27.21
CA LEU A 53 6.55 12.21 26.12
C LEU A 53 7.64 11.72 25.18
N LYS A 54 8.72 11.14 25.71
CA LYS A 54 9.79 10.54 24.91
C LYS A 54 9.27 9.38 24.07
N ALA A 55 8.54 8.44 24.67
CA ALA A 55 7.97 7.31 23.96
C ALA A 55 6.97 7.72 22.87
N VAL A 56 6.17 8.76 23.10
CA VAL A 56 5.25 9.30 22.09
C VAL A 56 6.03 9.97 20.95
N SER A 57 7.09 10.72 21.28
CA SER A 57 7.92 11.39 20.28
C SER A 57 8.62 10.40 19.35
N GLU A 58 9.20 9.33 19.91
CA GLU A 58 9.85 8.26 19.13
C GLU A 58 8.86 7.57 18.16
N ARG A 59 7.60 7.35 18.60
CA ARG A 59 6.55 6.80 17.73
C ARG A 59 6.12 7.79 16.65
N ALA A 60 6.04 9.07 16.98
CA ALA A 60 5.70 10.11 16.01
C ALA A 60 6.78 10.22 14.93
N GLU A 61 8.06 10.18 15.29
CA GLU A 61 9.19 10.16 14.37
C GLU A 61 9.15 8.91 13.47
N PHE A 62 8.91 7.72 14.06
CA PHE A 62 8.74 6.50 13.29
C PHE A 62 7.61 6.62 12.26
N LEU A 63 6.46 7.19 12.64
CA LEU A 63 5.34 7.40 11.73
C LEU A 63 5.71 8.42 10.63
N GLN A 64 6.39 9.51 10.96
CA GLN A 64 6.83 10.50 9.98
C GLN A 64 7.77 9.90 8.93
N MET A 65 8.65 8.97 9.32
CA MET A 65 9.54 8.30 8.36
C MET A 65 8.85 7.24 7.51
N ASN A 66 7.90 6.50 8.07
CA ASN A 66 7.30 5.33 7.40
C ASN A 66 6.01 5.64 6.65
N LEU A 67 5.24 6.63 7.07
CA LEU A 67 3.98 6.98 6.42
C LEU A 67 4.17 7.42 4.96
N PRO A 68 5.18 8.25 4.60
CA PRO A 68 5.46 8.56 3.20
C PRO A 68 5.85 7.32 2.39
N LYS A 69 6.63 6.40 2.97
CA LYS A 69 7.01 5.14 2.32
C LYS A 69 5.79 4.26 2.04
N LEU A 70 4.86 4.18 2.97
CA LEU A 70 3.61 3.44 2.82
C LEU A 70 2.71 4.07 1.75
N ILE A 71 2.60 5.41 1.72
CA ILE A 71 1.87 6.14 0.68
C ILE A 71 2.48 5.87 -0.70
N ALA A 72 3.81 5.93 -0.83
CA ALA A 72 4.51 5.60 -2.06
C ALA A 72 4.26 4.15 -2.49
N ALA A 73 4.36 3.18 -1.57
CA ALA A 73 4.05 1.79 -1.86
C ALA A 73 2.60 1.60 -2.34
N ARG A 74 1.64 2.30 -1.73
CA ARG A 74 0.24 2.32 -2.18
C ARG A 74 0.09 2.89 -3.59
N GLN A 75 0.82 3.96 -3.93
CA GLN A 75 0.81 4.53 -5.28
C GLN A 75 1.39 3.55 -6.31
N ARG A 76 2.51 2.90 -6.00
CA ARG A 76 3.08 1.85 -6.87
C ARG A 76 2.10 0.71 -7.09
N LEU A 77 1.40 0.27 -6.03
CA LEU A 77 0.40 -0.78 -6.14
C LEU A 77 -0.78 -0.37 -7.05
N LYS A 78 -1.23 0.88 -6.97
CA LYS A 78 -2.26 1.40 -7.89
C LYS A 78 -1.80 1.37 -9.35
N GLN A 79 -0.54 1.69 -9.61
CA GLN A 79 0.02 1.62 -10.96
C GLN A 79 0.01 0.19 -11.50
N VAL A 80 0.40 -0.79 -10.68
CA VAL A 80 0.33 -2.21 -11.06
C VAL A 80 -1.11 -2.63 -11.36
N TYR A 81 -2.09 -2.25 -10.52
CA TYR A 81 -3.50 -2.56 -10.81
C TYR A 81 -3.97 -1.93 -12.12
N SER A 82 -3.57 -0.68 -12.42
CA SER A 82 -3.89 -0.06 -13.71
C SER A 82 -3.29 -0.80 -14.90
N GLN A 83 -2.10 -1.39 -14.76
CA GLN A 83 -1.50 -2.22 -15.81
C GLN A 83 -2.24 -3.54 -15.98
N VAL A 84 -2.72 -4.14 -14.87
CA VAL A 84 -3.56 -5.33 -14.92
C VAL A 84 -4.87 -5.04 -15.64
N ASP A 85 -5.53 -3.92 -15.36
CA ASP A 85 -6.77 -3.51 -16.03
C ASP A 85 -6.54 -3.29 -17.54
N GLN A 86 -5.43 -2.68 -17.93
CA GLN A 86 -5.04 -2.52 -19.34
C GLN A 86 -4.80 -3.86 -20.04
N LEU A 87 -4.17 -4.81 -19.34
CA LEU A 87 -3.94 -6.15 -19.87
C LEU A 87 -5.27 -6.90 -20.06
N GLU A 88 -6.20 -6.78 -19.12
CA GLU A 88 -7.53 -7.39 -19.23
C GLU A 88 -8.29 -6.82 -20.44
N ALA A 89 -8.27 -5.49 -20.62
CA ALA A 89 -8.88 -4.84 -21.76
C ALA A 89 -8.26 -5.31 -23.09
N LEU A 90 -6.92 -5.40 -23.16
CA LEU A 90 -6.22 -5.94 -24.32
C LEU A 90 -6.67 -7.38 -24.64
N VAL A 91 -6.76 -8.25 -23.62
CA VAL A 91 -7.18 -9.64 -23.80
C VAL A 91 -8.63 -9.73 -24.30
N CYS A 92 -9.52 -8.88 -23.80
CA CYS A 92 -10.89 -8.78 -24.30
C CYS A 92 -10.93 -8.43 -25.79
N ASP A 93 -10.11 -7.47 -26.22
CA ASP A 93 -10.02 -7.05 -27.62
C ASP A 93 -9.36 -8.09 -28.53
N VAL A 94 -8.32 -8.78 -28.04
CA VAL A 94 -7.71 -9.91 -28.76
C VAL A 94 -8.77 -10.98 -29.02
N ARG A 95 -9.57 -11.30 -28.00
CA ARG A 95 -10.62 -12.31 -28.11
C ARG A 95 -11.70 -11.90 -29.11
N SER A 96 -12.13 -10.63 -29.11
CA SER A 96 -13.14 -10.14 -30.04
C SER A 96 -12.61 -10.12 -31.49
N SER A 97 -11.37 -9.68 -31.70
CA SER A 97 -10.71 -9.66 -33.01
C SER A 97 -10.50 -11.09 -33.55
N LEU A 98 -10.12 -12.04 -32.69
CA LEU A 98 -9.98 -13.45 -33.07
C LEU A 98 -11.32 -14.06 -33.48
N ALA A 99 -12.40 -13.82 -32.71
CA ALA A 99 -13.73 -14.32 -33.05
C ALA A 99 -14.23 -13.73 -34.38
N ALA A 100 -13.96 -12.44 -34.64
CA ALA A 100 -14.29 -11.81 -35.91
C ALA A 100 -13.48 -12.39 -37.07
N MET A 101 -12.20 -12.70 -36.85
CA MET A 101 -11.35 -13.35 -37.84
C MET A 101 -11.83 -14.77 -38.16
N GLU A 102 -12.14 -15.57 -37.14
CA GLU A 102 -12.68 -16.93 -37.29
C GLU A 102 -13.97 -16.94 -38.11
N SER A 103 -14.90 -16.03 -37.80
CA SER A 103 -16.16 -15.89 -38.56
C SER A 103 -15.93 -15.49 -40.03
N LYS A 104 -14.97 -14.58 -40.30
CA LYS A 104 -14.60 -14.21 -41.68
C LYS A 104 -13.97 -15.38 -42.44
N VAL A 105 -13.16 -16.22 -41.78
CA VAL A 105 -12.55 -17.42 -42.37
C VAL A 105 -13.63 -18.44 -42.70
N GLU A 106 -14.54 -18.74 -41.77
CA GLU A 106 -15.66 -19.65 -41.99
C GLU A 106 -16.56 -19.18 -43.16
N GLN A 107 -16.82 -17.87 -43.26
CA GLN A 107 -17.53 -17.29 -44.39
C GLN A 107 -16.76 -17.44 -45.71
N ALA A 108 -15.44 -17.23 -45.70
CA ALA A 108 -14.62 -17.42 -46.89
C ALA A 108 -14.56 -18.89 -47.34
N GLU A 109 -14.43 -19.83 -46.40
CA GLU A 109 -14.41 -21.26 -46.67
C GLU A 109 -15.74 -21.76 -47.25
N SER A 110 -16.88 -21.36 -46.65
CA SER A 110 -18.20 -21.70 -47.17
C SER A 110 -18.45 -21.14 -48.59
N LEU A 111 -18.05 -19.89 -48.85
CA LEU A 111 -18.11 -19.31 -50.19
C LEU A 111 -17.17 -20.02 -51.18
N PHE A 112 -15.99 -20.44 -50.73
CA PHE A 112 -15.03 -21.15 -51.58
C PHE A 112 -15.56 -22.54 -51.97
N ILE A 113 -16.04 -23.33 -51.00
CA ILE A 113 -16.62 -24.66 -51.22
C ILE A 113 -17.78 -24.60 -52.20
N THR A 114 -18.73 -23.68 -51.98
CA THR A 114 -19.88 -23.50 -52.87
C THR A 114 -19.44 -23.08 -54.28
N SER A 115 -18.47 -22.17 -54.41
CA SER A 115 -17.96 -21.74 -55.72
C SER A 115 -17.24 -22.86 -56.49
N TYR A 116 -16.52 -23.73 -55.78
CA TYR A 116 -15.77 -24.84 -56.38
C TYR A 116 -16.72 -25.96 -56.86
N GLN A 117 -17.71 -26.32 -56.05
CA GLN A 117 -18.76 -27.27 -56.44
C GLN A 117 -19.52 -26.80 -57.69
N GLN A 118 -19.86 -25.50 -57.77
CA GLN A 118 -20.51 -24.91 -58.94
C GLN A 118 -19.61 -24.95 -60.19
N LYS A 119 -18.29 -24.79 -60.04
CA LYS A 119 -17.32 -24.91 -61.15
C LYS A 119 -17.22 -26.34 -61.67
N ILE A 120 -17.08 -27.33 -60.79
CA ILE A 120 -17.02 -28.74 -61.18
C ILE A 120 -18.32 -29.15 -61.88
N PHE A 121 -19.47 -28.76 -61.33
CA PHE A 121 -20.76 -29.10 -61.91
C PHE A 121 -20.94 -28.51 -63.32
N LYS A 122 -20.50 -27.27 -63.54
CA LYS A 122 -20.49 -26.65 -64.88
C LYS A 122 -19.57 -27.37 -65.87
N VAL A 123 -18.39 -27.81 -65.43
CA VAL A 123 -17.47 -28.59 -66.27
C VAL A 123 -18.07 -29.95 -66.61
N PHE A 124 -18.71 -30.62 -65.65
CA PHE A 124 -19.37 -31.90 -65.85
C PHE A 124 -20.57 -31.80 -66.80
N GLN A 125 -21.41 -30.76 -66.65
CA GLN A 125 -22.51 -30.47 -67.58
C GLN A 125 -22.01 -30.17 -69.00
N SER A 126 -20.89 -29.46 -69.12
CA SER A 126 -20.28 -29.15 -70.43
C SER A 126 -19.66 -30.39 -71.08
N ALA A 127 -19.13 -31.33 -70.29
CA ALA A 127 -18.58 -32.60 -70.77
C ALA A 127 -19.65 -33.63 -71.16
N LEU A 128 -20.85 -33.55 -70.56
CA LEU A 128 -22.02 -34.41 -70.88
C LEU A 128 -22.86 -33.92 -72.07
N GLY A 129 -22.41 -32.91 -72.81
CA GLY A 129 -22.95 -32.58 -74.14
C GLY A 129 -24.22 -31.74 -74.18
N SER A 130 -24.64 -31.10 -73.09
CA SER A 130 -25.74 -30.11 -73.11
C SER A 130 -25.18 -28.69 -73.26
N ALA A 131 -24.72 -28.36 -74.48
CA ALA A 131 -24.43 -26.98 -74.84
C ALA A 131 -25.73 -26.29 -75.26
N ASN A 132 -26.32 -25.50 -74.37
CA ASN A 132 -27.37 -24.55 -74.76
C ASN A 132 -26.78 -23.12 -74.75
N PRO A 133 -26.48 -22.53 -75.92
CA PRO A 133 -25.85 -21.22 -76.00
C PRO A 133 -26.93 -20.13 -76.03
N SER A 134 -27.57 -19.86 -74.90
CA SER A 134 -28.43 -18.67 -74.79
C SER A 134 -28.62 -18.21 -73.34
N SER A 135 -27.68 -17.42 -72.85
CA SER A 135 -28.02 -16.08 -72.37
C SER A 135 -26.75 -15.30 -72.09
N SER A 136 -26.58 -14.23 -72.86
CA SER A 136 -25.80 -13.08 -72.47
C SER A 136 -26.41 -12.47 -71.20
N SER A 137 -25.90 -12.83 -70.03
CA SER A 137 -25.93 -11.94 -68.87
C SER A 137 -24.50 -11.75 -68.39
N GLY A 138 -23.85 -10.77 -69.00
CA GLY A 138 -22.60 -10.25 -68.49
C GLY A 138 -22.78 -9.76 -67.06
N GLY A 139 -21.81 -10.06 -66.21
CA GLY A 139 -21.46 -9.15 -65.12
C GLY A 139 -21.62 -9.63 -63.67
N GLN A 140 -22.10 -10.85 -63.36
CA GLN A 140 -22.36 -11.19 -61.95
C GLN A 140 -21.32 -12.11 -61.27
N TYR A 141 -20.40 -12.74 -62.01
CA TYR A 141 -19.40 -13.66 -61.44
C TYR A 141 -18.10 -12.99 -60.98
N ARG A 142 -18.01 -11.66 -61.07
CA ARG A 142 -16.90 -10.86 -60.53
C ARG A 142 -17.25 -10.27 -59.16
N ARG A 143 -18.03 -10.95 -58.32
CA ARG A 143 -17.76 -10.86 -56.87
C ARG A 143 -16.46 -11.63 -56.62
N GLN A 144 -15.35 -11.03 -57.04
CA GLN A 144 -14.09 -11.28 -56.38
C GLN A 144 -14.38 -11.03 -54.91
N VAL A 145 -14.28 -12.06 -54.08
CA VAL A 145 -14.32 -11.93 -52.63
C VAL A 145 -13.23 -10.92 -52.30
N ARG A 146 -13.63 -9.66 -52.13
CA ARG A 146 -12.70 -8.58 -51.88
C ARG A 146 -12.27 -8.80 -50.45
N PHE A 147 -11.05 -9.31 -50.30
CA PHE A 147 -10.44 -9.48 -48.99
C PHE A 147 -10.42 -8.13 -48.29
N GLU A 148 -11.18 -8.01 -47.20
CA GLU A 148 -11.15 -6.88 -46.30
C GLU A 148 -10.45 -7.33 -45.02
N PRO A 149 -9.23 -6.84 -44.76
CA PRO A 149 -8.47 -7.21 -43.57
C PRO A 149 -9.33 -7.01 -42.31
N PRO A 150 -9.30 -7.93 -41.33
CA PRO A 150 -9.88 -7.67 -40.02
C PRO A 150 -9.21 -6.46 -39.37
N GLU A 151 -9.98 -5.65 -38.65
CA GLU A 151 -9.39 -4.66 -37.75
C GLU A 151 -8.70 -5.42 -36.61
N LEU A 152 -7.37 -5.28 -36.56
CA LEU A 152 -6.54 -5.87 -35.52
C LEU A 152 -6.36 -4.85 -34.40
N PHE A 153 -6.43 -5.34 -33.16
CA PHE A 153 -6.07 -4.56 -32.00
C PHE A 153 -4.59 -4.17 -32.07
N ARG A 154 -4.25 -2.97 -31.59
CA ARG A 154 -2.87 -2.49 -31.52
C ARG A 154 -2.43 -2.45 -30.06
N VAL A 155 -1.37 -3.18 -29.75
CA VAL A 155 -0.82 -3.24 -28.38
C VAL A 155 -0.37 -1.86 -27.88
N ASN A 156 0.07 -0.99 -28.78
CA ASN A 156 0.50 0.38 -28.46
C ASN A 156 -0.64 1.27 -27.93
N ASP A 157 -1.90 0.93 -28.19
CA ASP A 157 -3.06 1.68 -27.68
C ASP A 157 -3.32 1.37 -26.19
N TYR A 158 -2.80 0.23 -25.71
CA TYR A 158 -2.91 -0.25 -24.33
C TYR A 158 -1.64 0.00 -23.52
N PHE A 159 -0.48 -0.18 -24.15
CA PHE A 159 0.83 0.03 -23.55
C PHE A 159 1.65 0.97 -24.45
N PRO A 160 1.46 2.31 -24.34
CA PRO A 160 2.22 3.26 -25.13
C PRO A 160 3.72 3.09 -24.86
N SER A 161 4.50 2.94 -25.93
CA SER A 161 5.94 2.76 -25.85
C SER A 161 6.57 3.98 -25.18
N ALA A 162 7.26 3.76 -24.06
CA ALA A 162 7.86 4.77 -23.19
C ALA A 162 8.56 5.89 -23.99
N SER A 163 7.82 6.96 -24.25
CA SER A 163 8.30 8.19 -24.83
C SER A 163 7.86 9.28 -23.85
N ASP A 164 8.80 9.65 -22.99
CA ASP A 164 8.88 10.95 -22.32
C ASP A 164 8.12 11.24 -21.01
N ASP A 165 7.77 10.23 -20.19
CA ASP A 165 7.60 10.54 -18.75
C ASP A 165 8.01 9.37 -17.86
N GLY A 166 9.06 9.59 -17.07
CA GLY A 166 9.88 8.60 -16.37
C GLY A 166 9.22 7.94 -15.16
N SER A 167 7.96 7.52 -15.25
CA SER A 167 7.24 6.85 -14.17
C SER A 167 6.94 5.39 -14.49
N HIS A 168 7.97 4.60 -14.81
CA HIS A 168 7.82 3.14 -14.84
C HIS A 168 8.82 2.51 -13.88
N ILE A 169 8.30 1.83 -12.87
CA ILE A 169 9.11 1.05 -11.93
C ILE A 169 9.80 -0.04 -12.74
N THR A 170 11.10 0.07 -12.88
CA THR A 170 11.91 -1.00 -13.47
C THR A 170 12.12 -2.10 -12.44
N VAL A 171 12.28 -3.35 -12.88
CA VAL A 171 12.60 -4.48 -11.98
C VAL A 171 13.89 -4.21 -11.17
N ALA A 172 14.77 -3.37 -11.70
CA ALA A 172 15.98 -2.89 -11.03
C ALA A 172 15.69 -1.97 -9.81
N GLU A 173 14.68 -1.10 -9.87
CA GLU A 173 14.31 -0.22 -8.74
C GLU A 173 13.63 -0.97 -7.59
N ILE A 174 12.98 -2.11 -7.89
CA ILE A 174 12.41 -3.00 -6.85
C ILE A 174 13.53 -3.70 -6.08
N GLU A 175 14.64 -4.03 -6.75
CA GLU A 175 15.79 -4.68 -6.14
C GLU A 175 16.63 -3.72 -5.28
N GLU A 176 16.73 -2.45 -5.69
CA GLU A 176 17.46 -1.43 -4.95
C GLU A 176 16.73 -1.01 -3.65
N ALA A 177 15.39 -0.86 -3.70
CA ALA A 177 14.58 -0.52 -2.53
C ALA A 177 14.55 -1.62 -1.44
N ASN A 178 14.94 -2.86 -1.78
CA ASN A 178 14.98 -3.98 -0.83
C ASN A 178 16.34 -4.09 -0.10
N LYS A 179 17.37 -3.38 -0.59
CA LYS A 179 18.74 -3.41 -0.03
C LYS A 179 18.86 -2.56 1.24
N ASP A 180 18.11 -1.46 1.34
CA ASP A 180 18.09 -0.56 2.50
C ASP A 180 17.35 -1.14 3.73
N SER A 181 16.59 -2.23 3.56
CA SER A 181 15.94 -2.95 4.67
C SER A 181 16.88 -3.93 5.41
N LYS A 182 18.13 -4.11 4.97
CA LYS A 182 19.08 -5.10 5.52
C LYS A 182 20.10 -4.53 6.53
N SER A 183 19.92 -3.31 7.02
CA SER A 183 20.76 -2.73 8.08
C SER A 183 19.97 -2.54 9.37
N LEU A 184 19.68 -3.64 10.07
CA LEU A 184 19.42 -3.62 11.50
C LEU A 184 20.66 -4.22 12.20
N PRO A 185 21.28 -3.53 13.16
CA PRO A 185 22.49 -4.05 13.81
C PRO A 185 22.14 -5.27 14.67
N GLU A 186 22.85 -6.38 14.40
CA GLU A 186 22.98 -7.51 15.32
C GLU A 186 23.47 -6.99 16.67
N SER A 187 22.62 -7.08 17.70
CA SER A 187 23.01 -6.85 19.08
C SER A 187 23.81 -8.05 19.57
N GLN A 188 25.14 -7.99 19.47
CA GLN A 188 26.06 -8.85 20.21
C GLN A 188 26.11 -8.44 21.68
N GLY A 189 26.01 -9.39 22.61
CA GLY A 189 26.54 -9.21 23.97
C GLY A 189 25.79 -9.92 25.10
N ALA A 190 25.97 -11.24 25.22
CA ALA A 190 25.90 -11.90 26.52
C ALA A 190 26.99 -12.98 26.57
N LYS A 191 28.17 -12.60 27.08
CA LYS A 191 29.18 -13.54 27.56
C LYS A 191 28.71 -14.04 28.92
N ASN A 192 28.31 -15.30 28.98
CA ASN A 192 28.07 -15.99 30.23
C ASN A 192 29.37 -16.72 30.55
N ASP A 193 30.24 -16.06 31.32
CA ASP A 193 31.36 -16.71 31.98
C ASP A 193 30.87 -17.15 33.36
N SER A 194 30.77 -18.46 33.56
CA SER A 194 30.51 -19.06 34.87
C SER A 194 31.31 -20.35 34.93
N THR A 195 32.60 -20.21 35.25
CA THR A 195 33.44 -21.30 35.74
C THR A 195 34.26 -20.78 36.91
N GLN A 196 33.71 -20.91 38.13
CA GLN A 196 34.33 -21.47 39.34
C GLN A 196 33.46 -21.17 40.56
#